data_AF-A0A1X1L8U8-F1
#
_entry.id   AF-A0A1X1L8U8-F1
#
_cell.length_a   1.000
_cell.length_b   1.000
_cell.length_c   1.000
_cell.angle_alpha   90.00
_cell.angle_beta   90.00
_cell.angle_gamma   90.00
#
_symmetry.space_group_name_H-M   'P 1'
#
loop_
_entity.id
_entity.type
_entity.pdbx_description
1 polymer ?
#
loop_
_entity_poly.entity_id
_entity_poly.type
_entity_poly.pdbx_seq_one_letter_code
_entity_poly.pdbx_strand_id
1 'polypeptide(L)'
;MLENGDLIFVRDESDMGQAIQTSTGNYNHVAIYLDGMIYHASGQDGVICQEPADFFESNHLYDLYVYPEIDIRLVKEKACKHLGAPYNASFYPDGHGFYCSQYMAEILPIFETIPMKFGDREQEISDFWREYYKELGLPVPLNQAGTNPSQLAASPLLECKERNLHDSDF
;
A
#
# COMPACT_ATOMS: atom_id res chain seq x y z
N MET A 1 -2.37 5.68 19.85
CA MET A 1 -3.41 4.62 19.96
C MET A 1 -4.18 4.61 18.65
N LEU A 2 -4.48 3.43 18.11
CA LEU A 2 -5.23 3.32 16.86
C LEU A 2 -6.67 3.79 17.03
N GLU A 3 -7.14 4.55 16.05
CA GLU A 3 -8.50 5.06 15.95
C GLU A 3 -9.10 4.72 14.59
N ASN A 4 -10.43 4.62 14.52
CA ASN A 4 -11.12 4.32 13.28
C ASN A 4 -10.75 5.32 12.19
N GLY A 5 -10.31 4.79 11.04
CA GLY A 5 -9.89 5.57 9.89
C GLY A 5 -8.39 5.82 9.81
N ASP A 6 -7.61 5.41 10.81
CA ASP A 6 -6.15 5.47 10.72
C ASP A 6 -5.66 4.63 9.53
N LEU A 7 -5.00 5.30 8.59
CA LEU A 7 -4.20 4.67 7.55
C LEU A 7 -2.85 4.33 8.16
N ILE A 8 -2.44 3.07 7.97
CA ILE A 8 -1.21 2.51 8.50
C ILE A 8 -0.27 2.26 7.33
N PHE A 9 0.80 3.04 7.24
CA PHE A 9 1.83 2.87 6.24
C PHE A 9 2.99 2.07 6.81
N VAL A 10 3.43 1.06 6.07
CA VAL A 10 4.40 0.06 6.55
C VAL A 10 5.69 0.13 5.76
N ARG A 11 6.79 -0.03 6.48
CA ARG A 11 8.13 -0.25 5.95
C ARG A 11 8.71 -1.51 6.57
N ASP A 12 9.14 -2.44 5.72
CA ASP A 12 9.86 -3.66 6.07
C ASP A 12 11.14 -3.81 5.25
N GLU A 13 11.95 -4.81 5.61
CA GLU A 13 13.24 -5.10 4.98
C GLU A 13 13.21 -6.35 4.08
N SER A 14 12.03 -6.82 3.68
CA SER A 14 11.91 -7.92 2.71
C SER A 14 12.39 -7.48 1.32
N ASP A 15 12.82 -8.43 0.48
CA ASP A 15 13.29 -8.13 -0.88
C ASP A 15 12.23 -7.36 -1.70
N MET A 16 10.96 -7.80 -1.63
CA MET A 16 9.84 -7.11 -2.27
C MET A 16 9.61 -5.73 -1.66
N GLY A 17 9.66 -5.63 -0.33
CA GLY A 17 9.49 -4.39 0.39
C GLY A 17 10.53 -3.35 -0.01
N GLN A 18 11.80 -3.74 -0.07
CA GLN A 18 12.92 -2.89 -0.49
C GLN A 18 12.82 -2.50 -1.97
N ALA A 19 12.39 -3.40 -2.85
CA ALA A 19 12.18 -3.10 -4.26
C ALA A 19 11.08 -2.05 -4.48
N ILE A 20 9.94 -2.18 -3.79
CA ILE A 20 8.86 -1.19 -3.83
C ILE A 20 9.35 0.15 -3.28
N GLN A 21 10.04 0.15 -2.14
CA GLN A 21 10.58 1.36 -1.52
C GLN A 21 11.54 2.09 -2.46
N THR A 22 12.52 1.36 -2.99
CA THR A 22 13.52 1.91 -3.92
C THR A 22 12.88 2.54 -5.15
N SER A 23 11.81 1.93 -5.67
CA SER A 23 11.10 2.45 -6.84
C SER A 23 10.12 3.59 -6.55
N THR A 24 9.57 3.69 -5.33
CA THR A 24 8.40 4.54 -5.08
C THR A 24 8.49 5.46 -3.86
N GLY A 25 9.32 5.17 -2.86
CA GLY A 25 9.50 5.98 -1.66
C GLY A 25 9.73 5.16 -0.38
N ASN A 26 9.21 5.61 0.76
CA ASN A 26 9.56 5.03 2.06
C ASN A 26 8.71 3.83 2.48
N TYR A 27 7.54 3.64 1.87
CA TYR A 27 6.58 2.61 2.30
C TYR A 27 6.37 1.57 1.21
N ASN A 28 6.24 0.31 1.62
CA ASN A 28 5.96 -0.82 0.73
C ASN A 28 4.52 -1.33 0.84
N HIS A 29 3.82 -1.01 1.92
CA HIS A 29 2.48 -1.52 2.19
C HIS A 29 1.62 -0.49 2.92
N VAL A 30 0.31 -0.63 2.78
CA VAL A 30 -0.68 0.25 3.40
C VAL A 30 -1.93 -0.53 3.81
N ALA A 31 -2.49 -0.15 4.95
CA ALA A 31 -3.71 -0.70 5.52
C ALA A 31 -4.59 0.40 6.14
N ILE A 32 -5.82 0.06 6.53
CA ILE A 32 -6.71 0.95 7.29
C ILE A 32 -7.28 0.25 8.52
N TYR A 33 -7.30 0.92 9.66
CA TYR A 33 -7.92 0.44 10.89
C TYR A 33 -9.39 0.85 10.98
N LEU A 34 -10.29 -0.14 11.09
CA LEU A 34 -11.74 0.06 11.11
C LEU A 34 -12.43 -0.93 12.05
N ASP A 35 -13.08 -0.42 13.09
CA ASP A 35 -13.86 -1.13 14.09
C ASP A 35 -13.07 -2.26 14.78
N GLY A 36 -11.86 -1.96 15.24
CA GLY A 36 -11.03 -2.95 15.93
C GLY A 36 -10.13 -3.79 15.02
N MET A 37 -10.35 -3.74 13.70
CA MET A 37 -9.71 -4.64 12.73
C MET A 37 -8.89 -3.86 11.70
N ILE A 38 -7.86 -4.49 11.14
CA ILE A 38 -7.03 -3.91 10.07
C ILE A 38 -7.42 -4.51 8.73
N TYR A 39 -7.79 -3.66 7.77
CA TYR A 39 -8.16 -4.05 6.41
C TYR A 39 -7.03 -3.72 5.44
N HIS A 40 -6.63 -4.70 4.63
CA HIS A 40 -5.60 -4.52 3.60
C HIS A 40 -5.67 -5.63 2.55
N ALA A 41 -4.97 -5.44 1.43
CA ALA A 41 -4.66 -6.51 0.48
C ALA A 41 -3.26 -7.06 0.78
N SER A 42 -3.18 -8.31 1.24
CA SER A 42 -1.96 -9.05 1.53
C SER A 42 -1.53 -9.89 0.33
N GLY A 43 -0.22 -9.99 0.09
CA GLY A 43 0.34 -10.88 -0.94
C GLY A 43 -0.04 -12.36 -0.74
N GLN A 44 -0.28 -12.77 0.51
CA GLN A 44 -0.59 -14.16 0.86
C GLN A 44 -2.09 -14.47 0.74
N ASP A 45 -2.94 -13.59 1.26
CA ASP A 45 -4.37 -13.91 1.47
C ASP A 45 -5.32 -13.03 0.64
N GLY A 46 -4.81 -12.10 -0.15
CA GLY A 46 -5.62 -11.11 -0.85
C GLY A 46 -6.22 -10.08 0.11
N VAL A 47 -7.42 -9.59 -0.19
CA VAL A 47 -8.12 -8.61 0.64
C VAL A 47 -8.68 -9.27 1.88
N ILE A 48 -8.12 -8.93 3.04
CA ILE A 48 -8.45 -9.50 4.34
C ILE A 48 -8.73 -8.43 5.38
N CYS A 49 -9.33 -8.87 6.49
CA CYS A 49 -9.31 -8.13 7.75
C CYS A 49 -8.80 -9.02 8.87
N GLN A 50 -7.86 -8.51 9.67
CA GLN A 50 -7.23 -9.26 10.75
C GLN A 50 -7.08 -8.42 12.02
N GLU A 51 -6.83 -9.08 13.15
CA GLU A 51 -6.61 -8.39 14.42
C GLU A 51 -5.28 -7.62 14.38
N PRO A 52 -5.14 -6.51 15.12
CA PRO A 52 -3.87 -5.79 15.25
C PRO A 52 -2.70 -6.69 15.67
N ALA A 53 -2.96 -7.68 16.55
CA ALA A 53 -1.95 -8.62 17.01
C ALA A 53 -1.35 -9.49 15.90
N ASP A 54 -2.11 -9.73 14.83
CA ASP A 54 -1.66 -10.53 13.67
C ASP A 54 -1.04 -9.66 12.56
N PHE A 55 -1.21 -8.34 12.62
CA PHE A 55 -0.68 -7.40 11.62
C PHE A 55 0.65 -6.76 12.04
N PHE A 56 0.80 -6.39 13.31
CA PHE A 56 1.99 -5.68 13.76
C PHE A 56 3.14 -6.64 14.07
N GLU A 57 4.15 -6.62 13.22
CA GLU A 57 5.42 -7.32 13.38
C GLU A 57 6.52 -6.42 13.95
N SER A 58 7.43 -7.00 14.75
CA SER A 58 8.48 -6.27 15.48
C SER A 58 9.62 -5.72 14.62
N ASN A 59 9.79 -6.25 13.40
CA ASN A 59 10.83 -5.90 12.44
C ASN A 59 10.34 -4.89 11.39
N HIS A 60 9.12 -4.37 11.52
CA HIS A 60 8.55 -3.38 10.62
C HIS A 60 8.44 -2.01 11.32
N LEU A 61 8.45 -0.95 10.52
CA LEU A 61 8.15 0.41 10.96
C LEU A 61 6.76 0.81 10.44
N TYR A 62 6.05 1.58 11.27
CA TYR A 62 4.68 1.99 11.02
C TYR A 62 4.50 3.48 11.23
N ASP A 63 3.92 4.14 10.24
CA ASP A 63 3.49 5.54 10.35
C ASP A 63 1.97 5.62 10.19
N LEU A 64 1.33 6.45 11.01
CA LEU A 64 -0.12 6.62 11.06
C LEU A 64 -0.51 7.95 10.45
N TYR A 65 -1.49 7.90 9.57
CA TYR A 65 -2.08 9.08 8.93
C TYR A 65 -3.60 9.01 9.04
N VAL A 66 -4.24 10.18 9.03
CA VAL A 66 -5.70 10.29 9.09
C VAL A 66 -6.18 11.23 7.98
N TYR A 67 -7.32 10.91 7.38
CA TYR A 67 -8.07 11.86 6.57
C TYR A 67 -9.19 12.46 7.42
N PRO A 68 -9.13 13.76 7.78
CA PRO A 68 -10.10 14.35 8.72
C PRO A 68 -11.57 14.27 8.27
N GLU A 69 -11.82 14.25 6.95
CA GLU A 69 -13.18 14.21 6.38
C GLU A 69 -13.64 12.79 6.02
N ILE A 70 -12.97 11.75 6.54
CA ILE A 70 -13.31 10.36 6.23
C ILE A 70 -14.73 10.00 6.69
N ASP A 71 -15.54 9.48 5.77
CA ASP A 71 -16.79 8.79 6.11
C ASP A 71 -16.48 7.34 6.48
N ILE A 72 -16.20 7.10 7.76
CA ILE A 72 -15.85 5.77 8.30
C ILE A 72 -16.87 4.71 7.91
N ARG A 73 -18.17 5.03 7.92
CA ARG A 73 -19.22 4.05 7.62
C ARG A 73 -19.18 3.65 6.15
N LEU A 74 -19.03 4.62 5.25
CA LEU A 74 -18.93 4.35 3.81
C LEU A 74 -17.65 3.57 3.47
N VAL A 75 -16.52 3.96 4.05
CA VAL A 75 -15.23 3.28 3.83
C VAL A 75 -15.29 1.85 4.33
N LYS A 76 -15.88 1.61 5.51
CA LYS A 76 -16.11 0.27 6.06
C LYS A 76 -16.99 -0.59 5.16
N GLU A 77 -18.10 -0.04 4.66
CA GLU A 77 -19.00 -0.76 3.75
C GLU A 77 -18.25 -1.23 2.50
N LYS A 78 -17.47 -0.34 1.89
CA LYS A 78 -16.62 -0.67 0.73
C LYS A 78 -15.55 -1.69 1.09
N ALA A 79 -14.85 -1.52 2.21
CA ALA A 79 -13.83 -2.46 2.66
C ALA A 79 -14.37 -3.89 2.82
N CYS A 80 -15.54 -4.03 3.46
CA CYS A 80 -16.20 -5.31 3.60
C CYS A 80 -16.64 -5.93 2.26
N LYS A 81 -17.04 -5.12 1.28
CA LYS A 81 -17.48 -5.59 -0.04
C LYS A 81 -16.38 -6.31 -0.82
N HIS A 82 -15.12 -5.97 -0.58
CA HIS A 82 -13.98 -6.53 -1.31
C HIS A 82 -13.26 -7.66 -0.56
N LEU A 83 -13.68 -8.02 0.66
CA LEU A 83 -13.08 -9.14 1.40
C LEU A 83 -13.10 -10.43 0.59
N GLY A 84 -11.95 -11.12 0.57
CA GLY A 84 -11.73 -12.35 -0.20
C GLY A 84 -11.36 -12.13 -1.67
N ALA A 85 -11.30 -10.87 -2.15
CA ALA A 85 -10.71 -10.60 -3.45
C ALA A 85 -9.21 -11.00 -3.45
N PRO A 86 -8.69 -11.60 -4.53
CA PRO A 86 -7.31 -12.06 -4.55
C PRO A 86 -6.30 -10.91 -4.58
N TYR A 87 -5.04 -11.23 -4.33
CA TYR A 87 -3.96 -10.28 -4.49
C TYR A 87 -3.57 -10.11 -5.97
N ASN A 88 -3.49 -8.85 -6.40
CA ASN A 88 -3.02 -8.51 -7.74
C ASN A 88 -1.48 -8.43 -7.75
N ALA A 89 -0.82 -9.57 -7.94
CA ALA A 89 0.64 -9.67 -7.99
C ALA A 89 1.25 -9.00 -9.23
N SER A 90 0.49 -8.82 -10.33
CA SER A 90 1.05 -8.18 -11.52
C SER A 90 1.12 -6.66 -11.39
N PHE A 91 0.43 -6.06 -10.42
CA PHE A 91 0.26 -4.61 -10.27
C PHE A 91 -0.37 -3.90 -11.47
N TYR A 92 -0.84 -4.63 -12.48
CA TYR A 92 -1.54 -4.05 -13.63
C TYR A 92 -2.85 -3.41 -13.16
N PRO A 93 -3.24 -2.25 -13.74
CA PRO A 93 -4.47 -1.57 -13.34
C PRO A 93 -5.73 -2.41 -13.59
N ASP A 94 -5.71 -3.27 -14.60
CA ASP A 94 -6.77 -4.22 -14.96
C ASP A 94 -6.49 -5.65 -14.50
N GLY A 95 -5.47 -5.83 -13.65
CA GLY A 95 -5.14 -7.11 -13.03
C GLY A 95 -6.28 -7.63 -12.15
N HIS A 96 -6.38 -8.95 -12.03
CA HIS A 96 -7.42 -9.56 -11.20
C HIS A 96 -7.08 -9.40 -9.71
N GLY A 97 -7.99 -8.79 -8.95
CA GLY A 97 -7.81 -8.56 -7.51
C GLY A 97 -7.24 -7.18 -7.22
N PHE A 98 -6.62 -7.02 -6.05
CA PHE A 98 -6.03 -5.75 -5.61
C PHE A 98 -4.64 -5.93 -5.03
N TYR A 99 -3.77 -4.94 -5.23
CA TYR A 99 -2.63 -4.71 -4.35
C TYR A 99 -3.00 -3.65 -3.31
N CYS A 100 -2.19 -3.51 -2.26
CA CYS A 100 -2.55 -2.77 -1.05
C CYS A 100 -3.01 -1.33 -1.30
N SER A 101 -2.25 -0.54 -2.04
CA SER A 101 -2.59 0.85 -2.34
C SER A 101 -3.74 1.00 -3.33
N GLN A 102 -3.90 0.07 -4.27
CA GLN A 102 -5.05 0.04 -5.18
C GLN A 102 -6.35 -0.21 -4.39
N TYR A 103 -6.30 -1.14 -3.44
CA TYR A 103 -7.42 -1.41 -2.54
C TYR A 103 -7.76 -0.18 -1.68
N MET A 104 -6.76 0.53 -1.13
CA MET A 104 -6.99 1.78 -0.39
C MET A 104 -7.64 2.85 -1.27
N ALA A 105 -7.18 3.03 -2.51
CA ALA A 105 -7.76 4.00 -3.44
C ALA A 105 -9.20 3.65 -3.85
N GLU A 106 -9.55 2.36 -3.92
CA GLU A 106 -10.92 1.91 -4.21
C GLU A 106 -11.89 2.24 -3.05
N ILE A 107 -11.48 1.95 -1.80
CA ILE A 107 -12.35 2.15 -0.64
C ILE A 107 -12.38 3.61 -0.18
N LEU A 108 -11.29 4.35 -0.38
CA LEU A 108 -11.14 5.77 -0.05
C LEU A 108 -10.73 6.56 -1.31
N PRO A 109 -11.69 6.96 -2.17
CA PRO A 109 -11.42 7.52 -3.50
C PRO A 109 -11.02 9.00 -3.46
N ILE A 110 -10.03 9.32 -2.64
CA ILE A 110 -9.39 10.65 -2.55
C ILE A 110 -8.03 10.69 -3.26
N PHE A 111 -7.58 9.54 -3.77
CA PHE A 111 -6.27 9.37 -4.37
C PHE A 111 -6.39 9.21 -5.89
N GLU A 112 -5.54 9.94 -6.60
CA GLU A 112 -5.41 9.79 -8.04
C GLU A 112 -4.36 8.73 -8.39
N THR A 113 -4.51 8.14 -9.58
CA THR A 113 -3.49 7.26 -10.16
C THR A 113 -2.35 8.08 -10.75
N ILE A 114 -1.12 7.58 -10.61
CA ILE A 114 0.08 8.14 -11.22
C ILE A 114 0.78 7.10 -12.11
N PRO A 115 1.70 7.51 -13.01
CA PRO A 115 2.53 6.57 -13.75
C PRO A 115 3.38 5.72 -12.80
N MET A 116 3.26 4.39 -12.92
CA MET A 116 4.01 3.45 -12.09
C MET A 116 5.51 3.46 -12.41
N LYS A 117 6.31 3.32 -11.36
CA LYS A 117 7.78 3.30 -11.40
C LYS A 117 8.30 1.97 -10.89
N PHE A 118 9.35 1.48 -11.53
CA PHE A 118 10.01 0.20 -11.22
C PHE A 118 11.54 0.35 -11.22
N GLY A 119 12.05 1.57 -11.09
CA GLY A 119 13.47 1.88 -11.14
C GLY A 119 14.15 1.93 -9.78
N ASP A 120 15.44 2.25 -9.77
CA ASP A 120 16.30 2.32 -8.58
C ASP A 120 17.25 3.54 -8.56
N ARG A 121 16.86 4.61 -9.25
CA ARG A 121 17.66 5.84 -9.52
C ARG A 121 18.80 5.65 -10.52
N GLU A 122 19.26 4.43 -10.77
CA GLU A 122 20.28 4.13 -11.79
C GLU A 122 19.64 3.71 -13.11
N GLN A 123 18.63 2.84 -13.03
CA GLN A 123 17.87 2.34 -14.18
C GLN A 123 16.36 2.56 -14.05
N GLU A 124 15.68 2.68 -15.18
CA GLU A 124 14.23 2.90 -15.25
C GLU A 124 13.42 1.68 -14.78
N ILE A 125 14.02 0.49 -14.93
CA ILE A 125 13.51 -0.78 -14.43
C ILE A 125 14.69 -1.50 -13.77
N SER A 126 14.65 -1.71 -12.44
CA SER A 126 15.67 -2.40 -11.65
C SER A 126 15.79 -3.89 -12.00
N ASP A 127 16.91 -4.50 -11.65
CA ASP A 127 17.14 -5.92 -11.94
C ASP A 127 16.14 -6.82 -11.19
N PHE A 128 15.75 -6.42 -9.97
CA PHE A 128 14.69 -7.08 -9.22
C PHE A 128 13.39 -7.15 -10.05
N TRP A 129 12.92 -6.02 -10.57
CA TRP A 129 11.68 -5.98 -11.32
C TRP A 129 11.79 -6.69 -12.67
N ARG A 130 12.96 -6.67 -13.32
CA ARG A 130 13.19 -7.46 -14.54
C ARG A 130 13.01 -8.95 -14.28
N GLU A 131 13.59 -9.48 -13.20
CA GLU A 131 13.46 -10.90 -12.89
C GLU A 131 12.04 -11.23 -12.42
N TYR A 132 11.44 -10.41 -11.56
CA TYR A 132 10.06 -10.59 -11.09
C TYR A 132 9.07 -10.72 -12.24
N TYR A 133 9.10 -9.80 -13.21
CA TYR A 133 8.18 -9.84 -14.34
C TYR A 133 8.52 -10.92 -15.37
N LYS A 134 9.80 -11.32 -15.47
CA LYS A 134 10.22 -12.47 -16.26
C LYS A 134 9.65 -13.78 -15.71
N GLU A 135 9.64 -13.96 -14.38
CA GLU A 135 9.01 -15.10 -13.72
C GLU A 135 7.48 -15.11 -13.91
N LEU A 136 6.85 -13.93 -13.88
CA LEU A 136 5.42 -13.79 -14.19
C LEU A 136 5.08 -14.01 -15.68
N GLY A 137 6.08 -14.00 -16.57
CA GLY A 137 5.86 -14.07 -18.01
C GLY A 137 5.14 -12.83 -18.59
N LEU A 138 5.26 -11.68 -17.90
CA LEU A 138 4.59 -10.43 -18.25
C LEU A 138 5.62 -9.31 -18.49
N PRO A 139 5.30 -8.27 -19.29
CA PRO A 139 6.12 -7.07 -19.32
C PRO A 139 5.92 -6.24 -18.05
N VAL A 140 6.97 -5.51 -17.64
CA VAL A 140 6.87 -4.53 -16.55
C VAL A 140 5.86 -3.43 -16.94
N PRO A 141 4.83 -3.12 -16.14
CA PRO A 141 3.81 -2.11 -16.45
C PRO A 141 4.32 -0.70 -16.18
N LEU A 142 5.55 -0.43 -16.59
CA LEU A 142 6.18 0.87 -16.49
C LEU A 142 5.31 1.94 -17.17
N ASN A 143 5.13 3.09 -16.49
CA ASN A 143 4.32 4.22 -16.94
C ASN A 143 2.81 3.96 -17.08
N GLN A 144 2.31 2.76 -16.78
CA GLN A 144 0.88 2.55 -16.67
C GLN A 144 0.32 3.25 -15.42
N ALA A 145 -0.97 3.56 -15.42
CA ALA A 145 -1.64 4.18 -14.28
C ALA A 145 -1.70 3.19 -13.10
N GLY A 146 -1.34 3.64 -11.92
CA GLY A 146 -1.44 2.87 -10.68
C GLY A 146 -1.25 3.74 -9.45
N THR A 147 -1.18 3.11 -8.29
CA THR A 147 -0.95 3.78 -7.00
C THR A 147 0.23 3.13 -6.29
N ASN A 148 0.80 3.81 -5.30
CA ASN A 148 1.75 3.17 -4.40
C ASN A 148 1.64 3.76 -2.99
N PRO A 149 2.01 3.01 -1.93
CA PRO A 149 1.87 3.47 -0.55
C PRO A 149 2.52 4.84 -0.29
N SER A 150 3.73 5.06 -0.81
CA SER A 150 4.46 6.33 -0.65
C SER A 150 3.74 7.52 -1.28
N GLN A 151 3.10 7.34 -2.43
CA GLN A 151 2.29 8.38 -3.06
C GLN A 151 1.01 8.66 -2.28
N LEU A 152 0.32 7.63 -1.76
CA LEU A 152 -0.85 7.85 -0.91
C LEU A 152 -0.49 8.63 0.36
N ALA A 153 0.60 8.26 1.03
CA ALA A 153 1.07 8.93 2.24
C ALA A 153 1.49 10.40 2.00
N ALA A 154 1.85 10.76 0.77
CA ALA A 154 2.19 12.12 0.37
C ALA A 154 0.98 12.98 -0.01
N SER A 155 -0.25 12.43 0.06
CA SER A 155 -1.46 13.19 -0.25
C SER A 155 -1.62 14.38 0.71
N PRO A 156 -1.90 15.60 0.19
CA PRO A 156 -2.10 16.78 1.03
C PRO A 156 -3.39 16.73 1.84
N LEU A 157 -4.26 15.75 1.58
CA LEU A 157 -5.49 15.51 2.33
C LEU A 157 -5.25 14.69 3.60
N LEU A 158 -4.09 14.04 3.73
CA LEU A 158 -3.75 13.25 4.90
C LEU A 158 -2.97 14.09 5.91
N GLU A 159 -3.36 13.97 7.17
CA GLU A 159 -2.63 14.51 8.31
C GLU A 159 -1.80 13.41 8.96
N CYS A 160 -0.53 13.72 9.24
CA CYS A 160 0.37 12.83 9.95
C CYS A 160 -0.03 12.77 11.43
N LYS A 161 -0.41 11.59 11.91
CA LYS A 161 -0.80 11.34 13.30
C LYS A 161 0.37 10.86 14.15
N GLU A 162 1.17 9.93 13.63
CA GLU A 162 2.33 9.36 14.32
C GLU A 162 3.39 8.94 13.30
N ARG A 163 4.66 9.30 13.54
CA ARG A 163 5.80 8.83 12.73
C ARG A 163 6.81 8.15 13.64
N ASN A 164 7.21 6.95 13.24
CA ASN A 164 8.32 6.21 13.80
C ASN A 164 9.58 6.30 12.91
N LEU A 165 9.50 7.04 11.79
CA LEU A 165 10.67 7.45 11.01
C LEU A 165 11.39 8.63 11.69
N HIS A 166 12.71 8.52 11.87
CA HIS A 166 13.55 9.65 12.27
C HIS A 166 13.67 10.65 11.10
N ASP A 167 13.52 11.94 11.38
CA ASP A 167 13.55 13.07 10.43
C ASP A 167 14.87 13.23 9.62
N SER A 168 15.85 12.33 9.74
CA SER A 168 17.15 12.45 9.06
C SER A 168 17.16 12.03 7.59
N ASP A 169 16.05 11.49 7.07
CA ASP A 169 16.01 10.85 5.75
C ASP A 169 15.24 11.65 4.67
N PHE A 170 14.96 12.94 4.94
CA PHE A 170 14.32 13.88 3.98
C PHE A 170 15.30 14.90 3.39
#